data_AF-A0A8H4PTL8-F1
#
_entry.id   AF-A0A8H4PTL8-F1
#
_cell.length_a   1.000
_cell.length_b   1.000
_cell.length_c   1.000
_cell.angle_alpha   90.00
_cell.angle_beta   90.00
_cell.angle_gamma   90.00
#
_symmetry.space_group_name_H-M   'P 1'
#
loop_
_entity.id
_entity.type
_entity.pdbx_description
1 polymer ?
#
loop_
_entity_poly.entity_id
_entity_poly.type
_entity_poly.pdbx_seq_one_letter_code
_entity_poly.pdbx_strand_id
1 'polypeptide(L)'
;MRLGSSLLLGSVGWASALTQQCSGVSVNESGNYFCGSVGHILYEGLGGKGKYDAVAAMDLGGNCDFVSKTYSGPLAPLDEGLSIHIRGPFQLRKAAVYTFSPERKRSVAISRRAHGHRHWHRRAHRVQKRADMVTATINGVVVSWVNNYFGPGVQQPPPPAPVLPTPPPVVPSSRVPSNAVPPLAVPFEAARPHELPPSAQSPQSHRLAASANRQPVVTVTSYYTLPGPHGEETHPPAPPPSQPFSVDQETPQADAETQEAPHAHQASDSSGGSWDRIAYYDATSQAVENMMFMGNYGGQGSGVFDTRWGNSLAYLNADGSGGSASPETLKDVLLPSNKEFSIFSAEKCDESCGFSRARDVAYKGFAGANKVFLFRFNMPHDKAEGFNGDMPALWLLNARIPRTGQYHSCSCWGTKCGEADIFEVLAPGDTKCKSTFHVANGAGSSDWFERPVTAFVTVAVVFHGESASVSIKVLPSDTDFSQGLDDETVESWVRDTHDTEKSSLFQVAG
;
A
#
# COMPACT_ATOMS: atom_id res chain seq x y z
N MET A 1 -67.53 34.11 15.68
CA MET A 1 -67.30 34.48 14.27
C MET A 1 -65.92 35.10 14.13
N ARG A 2 -65.23 34.77 13.03
CA ARG A 2 -63.82 35.05 12.65
C ARG A 2 -62.78 34.10 13.26
N LEU A 3 -62.62 32.95 12.61
CA LEU A 3 -61.38 32.16 12.65
C LEU A 3 -60.37 32.81 11.70
N GLY A 4 -59.15 33.00 12.17
CA GLY A 4 -57.99 33.39 11.37
C GLY A 4 -57.36 32.16 10.70
N SER A 5 -57.06 32.29 9.40
CA SER A 5 -56.27 31.32 8.64
C SER A 5 -54.79 31.60 8.85
N SER A 6 -54.09 30.68 9.51
CA SER A 6 -52.64 30.58 9.43
C SER A 6 -52.28 29.48 8.42
N LEU A 7 -51.67 29.87 7.31
CA LEU A 7 -51.00 28.97 6.37
C LEU A 7 -49.74 28.41 7.04
N LEU A 8 -49.73 27.11 7.31
CA LEU A 8 -48.52 26.35 7.63
C LEU A 8 -47.89 25.89 6.32
N LEU A 9 -46.75 26.49 5.95
CA LEU A 9 -45.81 25.91 5.00
C LEU A 9 -45.16 24.71 5.67
N GLY A 10 -45.60 23.51 5.30
CA GLY A 10 -44.95 22.26 5.68
C GLY A 10 -43.60 22.14 4.98
N SER A 11 -42.53 22.45 5.68
CA SER A 11 -41.19 21.99 5.33
C SER A 11 -41.17 20.47 5.41
N VAL A 12 -41.03 19.82 4.26
CA VAL A 12 -40.76 18.37 4.16
C VAL A 12 -39.39 18.14 4.78
N GLY A 13 -39.39 17.73 6.04
CA GLY A 13 -38.20 17.23 6.72
C GLY A 13 -37.74 15.97 6.01
N TRP A 14 -36.50 15.99 5.52
CA TRP A 14 -35.81 14.79 5.07
C TRP A 14 -35.67 13.89 6.30
N ALA A 15 -36.35 12.76 6.30
CA ALA A 15 -36.25 11.79 7.38
C ALA A 15 -34.83 11.22 7.39
N SER A 16 -34.02 11.64 8.35
CA SER A 16 -32.78 10.97 8.74
C SER A 16 -33.14 9.60 9.33
N ALA A 17 -33.19 8.57 8.49
CA ALA A 17 -33.37 7.19 8.91
C ALA A 17 -32.21 6.34 8.39
N LEU A 18 -30.98 6.59 8.85
CA LEU A 18 -29.87 5.65 8.65
C LEU A 18 -28.93 5.64 9.87
N THR A 19 -29.12 4.64 10.73
CA THR A 19 -28.03 4.02 11.49
C THR A 19 -28.22 2.52 11.35
N GLN A 20 -27.76 1.94 10.25
CA GLN A 20 -27.73 0.49 10.10
C GLN A 20 -26.28 0.02 10.14
N GLN A 21 -25.78 -0.10 11.37
CA GLN A 21 -24.41 -0.55 11.69
C GLN A 21 -24.25 -2.10 11.63
N CYS A 22 -25.31 -2.78 11.19
CA CYS A 22 -25.45 -4.22 11.07
C CYS A 22 -26.69 -4.51 10.19
N SER A 23 -26.50 -4.98 8.97
CA SER A 23 -27.60 -5.30 8.05
C SER A 23 -28.24 -6.67 8.33
N GLY A 24 -27.61 -7.49 9.18
CA GLY A 24 -28.06 -8.84 9.54
C GLY A 24 -28.10 -9.12 11.05
N VAL A 25 -28.02 -10.40 11.41
CA VAL A 25 -27.86 -10.84 12.81
C VAL A 25 -26.38 -10.84 13.15
N SER A 26 -26.00 -10.17 14.24
CA SER A 26 -24.61 -10.16 14.67
C SER A 26 -24.20 -11.52 15.23
N VAL A 27 -23.08 -12.05 14.73
CA VAL A 27 -22.46 -13.31 15.18
C VAL A 27 -21.00 -13.03 15.51
N ASN A 28 -20.55 -13.53 16.66
CA ASN A 28 -19.13 -13.53 17.01
C ASN A 28 -18.50 -14.85 16.56
N GLU A 29 -17.58 -14.77 15.62
CA GLU A 29 -16.80 -15.91 15.13
C GLU A 29 -15.33 -15.67 15.47
N SER A 30 -14.81 -16.45 16.43
CA SER A 30 -13.39 -16.39 16.84
C SER A 30 -12.90 -14.99 17.26
N GLY A 31 -13.76 -14.18 17.88
CA GLY A 31 -13.44 -12.82 18.34
C GLY A 31 -13.80 -11.72 17.34
N ASN A 32 -14.21 -12.07 16.12
CA ASN A 32 -14.65 -11.13 15.10
C ASN A 32 -16.17 -11.07 15.03
N TYR A 33 -16.72 -9.86 15.05
CA TYR A 33 -18.15 -9.65 14.89
C TYR A 33 -18.50 -9.46 13.41
N PHE A 34 -19.38 -10.33 12.93
CA PHE A 34 -19.95 -10.31 11.59
C PHE A 34 -21.46 -10.05 11.66
N CYS A 35 -21.99 -9.34 10.68
CA CYS A 35 -23.40 -9.07 10.48
C CYS A 35 -23.83 -9.58 9.10
N GLY A 36 -24.35 -8.73 8.22
CA GLY A 36 -24.81 -9.15 6.91
C GLY A 36 -23.71 -9.15 5.84
N SER A 37 -23.87 -10.03 4.85
CA SER A 37 -23.12 -9.98 3.60
C SER A 37 -23.65 -8.83 2.74
N VAL A 38 -22.77 -7.95 2.28
CA VAL A 38 -23.12 -6.73 1.55
C VAL A 38 -22.30 -6.59 0.27
N GLY A 39 -22.87 -5.85 -0.70
CA GLY A 39 -22.18 -5.41 -1.91
C GLY A 39 -21.67 -3.98 -1.81
N HIS A 40 -22.09 -3.24 -0.78
CA HIS A 40 -21.75 -1.84 -0.58
C HIS A 40 -21.68 -1.48 0.91
N ILE A 41 -20.64 -0.74 1.31
CA ILE A 41 -20.57 -0.08 2.61
C ILE A 41 -20.19 1.38 2.38
N LEU A 42 -21.00 2.29 2.92
CA LEU A 42 -20.71 3.72 2.98
C LEU A 42 -20.30 4.10 4.40
N TYR A 43 -19.12 4.69 4.54
CA TYR A 43 -18.64 5.28 5.78
C TYR A 43 -18.81 6.79 5.74
N GLU A 44 -19.54 7.37 6.68
CA GLU A 44 -19.77 8.82 6.80
C GLU A 44 -19.16 9.40 8.08
N GLY A 45 -18.87 10.70 8.05
CA GLY A 45 -18.29 11.40 9.19
C GLY A 45 -16.80 11.12 9.38
N LEU A 46 -16.12 10.61 8.34
CA LEU A 46 -14.69 10.40 8.36
C LEU A 46 -13.95 11.74 8.20
N GLY A 47 -13.03 12.03 9.12
CA GLY A 47 -12.20 13.22 9.07
C GLY A 47 -12.24 14.02 10.37
N GLY A 48 -11.93 15.31 10.27
CA GLY A 48 -11.89 16.22 11.41
C GLY A 48 -10.52 16.82 11.59
N LYS A 49 -10.20 17.24 12.82
CA LYS A 49 -8.92 17.84 13.18
C LYS A 49 -8.20 16.98 14.20
N GLY A 50 -6.89 16.88 14.06
CA GLY A 50 -6.08 16.11 14.97
C GLY A 50 -4.60 16.28 14.71
N LYS A 51 -3.81 15.38 15.28
CA LYS A 51 -2.38 15.29 15.05
C LYS A 51 -1.95 13.83 15.15
N TYR A 52 -0.86 13.51 14.48
CA TYR A 52 -0.13 12.27 14.66
C TYR A 52 1.36 12.59 14.73
N ASP A 53 2.15 11.62 15.15
CA ASP A 53 3.60 11.75 15.29
C ASP A 53 4.26 11.17 14.04
N ALA A 54 4.74 12.05 13.16
CA ALA A 54 5.45 11.67 11.95
C ALA A 54 6.92 11.40 12.30
N VAL A 55 7.50 10.32 11.78
CA VAL A 55 8.93 10.06 11.96
C VAL A 55 9.74 11.20 11.34
N ALA A 56 10.71 11.71 12.09
CA ALA A 56 11.62 12.77 11.69
C ALA A 56 13.04 12.23 11.44
N ALA A 57 13.47 11.25 12.23
CA ALA A 57 14.75 10.59 12.07
C ALA A 57 14.73 9.16 12.61
N MET A 58 15.61 8.32 12.05
CA MET A 58 15.94 6.98 12.52
C MET A 58 17.46 6.88 12.54
N ASP A 59 18.05 6.63 13.70
CA ASP A 59 19.51 6.51 13.82
C ASP A 59 19.99 5.06 13.86
N LEU A 60 21.32 4.87 13.83
CA LEU A 60 21.94 3.54 13.92
C LEU A 60 21.88 2.94 15.33
N GLY A 61 21.65 3.76 16.36
CA GLY A 61 21.52 3.34 17.76
C GLY A 61 20.15 2.75 18.09
N GLY A 62 19.16 2.90 17.20
CA GLY A 62 17.78 2.48 17.45
C GLY A 62 16.88 3.57 17.99
N ASN A 63 17.31 4.83 17.99
CA ASN A 63 16.46 5.95 18.36
C ASN A 63 15.61 6.37 17.17
N CYS A 64 14.32 6.61 17.46
CA CYS A 64 13.33 7.06 16.50
C CYS A 64 12.78 8.40 16.99
N ASP A 65 13.08 9.45 16.24
CA ASP A 65 12.59 10.79 16.55
C ASP A 65 11.31 11.07 15.79
N PHE A 66 10.40 11.80 16.43
CA PHE A 66 9.12 12.17 15.86
C PHE A 66 8.92 13.68 15.86
N VAL A 67 8.19 14.17 14.86
CA VAL A 67 7.66 15.52 14.80
C VAL A 67 6.14 15.45 14.77
N SER A 68 5.49 16.26 15.60
CA SER A 68 4.04 16.33 15.62
C SER A 68 3.54 16.98 14.33
N LYS A 69 2.65 16.28 13.60
CA LYS A 69 2.02 16.77 12.39
C LYS A 69 0.52 16.90 12.61
N THR A 70 0.02 18.12 12.48
CA THR A 70 -1.41 18.41 12.55
C THR A 70 -2.08 18.15 11.22
N TYR A 71 -3.32 17.66 11.27
CA TYR A 71 -4.20 17.52 10.12
C TYR A 71 -5.56 18.12 10.43
N SER A 72 -6.25 18.58 9.38
CA SER A 72 -7.61 19.09 9.48
C SER A 72 -8.29 19.01 8.13
N GLY A 73 -9.56 18.58 8.11
CA GLY A 73 -10.38 18.61 6.90
C GLY A 73 -11.27 17.39 6.77
N PRO A 74 -12.10 17.33 5.72
CA PRO A 74 -12.82 16.13 5.38
C PRO A 74 -11.84 15.00 5.07
N LEU A 75 -12.15 13.79 5.54
CA LEU A 75 -11.34 12.59 5.36
C LEU A 75 -9.93 12.64 5.95
N ALA A 76 -9.52 13.71 6.63
CA ALA A 76 -8.17 13.80 7.20
C ALA A 76 -7.94 12.77 8.33
N PRO A 77 -6.78 12.08 8.37
CA PRO A 77 -5.59 12.24 7.54
C PRO A 77 -5.55 11.38 6.26
N LEU A 78 -6.64 10.72 5.89
CA LEU A 78 -6.73 9.88 4.68
C LEU A 78 -6.78 10.68 3.37
N ASP A 79 -6.86 12.01 3.45
CA ASP A 79 -6.68 12.94 2.34
C ASP A 79 -5.19 13.16 1.99
N GLU A 80 -4.26 12.73 2.85
CA GLU A 80 -2.85 12.64 2.52
C GLU A 80 -2.56 11.51 1.49
N GLY A 81 -1.30 11.41 1.05
CA GLY A 81 -0.90 10.39 0.09
C GLY A 81 -1.07 8.98 0.64
N LEU A 82 -1.96 8.19 0.03
CA LEU A 82 -2.17 6.78 0.36
C LEU A 82 -1.38 5.86 -0.58
N SER A 83 -0.83 4.79 -0.03
CA SER A 83 -0.25 3.66 -0.78
C SER A 83 -1.23 2.49 -0.72
N ILE A 84 -1.33 1.73 -1.81
CA ILE A 84 -2.17 0.53 -1.90
C ILE A 84 -1.33 -0.66 -1.41
N HIS A 85 -1.91 -1.58 -0.66
CA HIS A 85 -1.23 -2.76 -0.13
C HIS A 85 -2.07 -4.01 -0.36
N ILE A 86 -1.39 -5.10 -0.70
CA ILE A 86 -2.01 -6.37 -1.03
C ILE A 86 -1.25 -7.48 -0.32
N ARG A 87 -2.00 -8.40 0.29
CA ARG A 87 -1.50 -9.65 0.89
C ARG A 87 -2.17 -10.86 0.25
N GLY A 88 -1.37 -11.89 -0.03
CA GLY A 88 -1.87 -13.13 -0.63
C GLY A 88 -2.59 -14.04 0.36
N PRO A 89 -3.35 -15.05 -0.12
CA PRO A 89 -3.50 -15.45 -1.52
C PRO A 89 -4.38 -14.51 -2.36
N PHE A 90 -3.79 -13.84 -3.35
CA PHE A 90 -4.43 -12.73 -4.08
C PHE A 90 -3.91 -12.61 -5.51
N GLN A 91 -4.79 -12.38 -6.48
CA GLN A 91 -4.37 -12.03 -7.85
C GLN A 91 -4.96 -10.67 -8.24
N LEU A 92 -4.09 -9.69 -8.46
CA LEU A 92 -4.47 -8.37 -8.96
C LEU A 92 -4.53 -8.39 -10.48
N ARG A 93 -5.71 -8.17 -11.06
CA ARG A 93 -5.91 -8.09 -12.52
C ARG A 93 -5.77 -6.67 -13.04
N LYS A 94 -6.43 -5.71 -12.38
CA LYS A 94 -6.37 -4.27 -12.74
C LYS A 94 -6.38 -3.40 -11.50
N ALA A 95 -5.70 -2.28 -11.58
CA ALA A 95 -5.82 -1.18 -10.62
C ALA A 95 -5.85 0.15 -11.36
N ALA A 96 -6.70 1.09 -10.95
CA ALA A 96 -6.69 2.46 -11.43
C ALA A 96 -6.89 3.42 -10.27
N VAL A 97 -6.31 4.61 -10.40
CA VAL A 97 -6.54 5.72 -9.47
C VAL A 97 -7.04 6.92 -10.26
N TYR A 98 -8.11 7.53 -9.79
CA TYR A 98 -8.69 8.74 -10.36
C TYR A 98 -8.67 9.87 -9.35
N THR A 99 -8.50 11.09 -9.83
CA THR A 99 -8.67 12.31 -9.03
C THR A 99 -9.67 13.23 -9.68
N PHE A 100 -10.42 13.95 -8.85
CA PHE A 100 -11.38 14.94 -9.35
C PHE A 100 -10.65 16.11 -10.01
N SER A 101 -11.01 16.38 -11.26
CA SER A 101 -10.47 17.43 -12.11
C SER A 101 -11.67 18.18 -12.66
N PRO A 102 -12.25 19.14 -11.89
CA PRO A 102 -13.44 19.84 -12.35
C PRO A 102 -13.09 20.49 -13.68
N GLU A 103 -13.79 20.07 -14.74
CA GLU A 103 -13.45 20.40 -16.12
C GLU A 103 -12.93 21.83 -16.22
N ARG A 104 -11.65 22.01 -16.61
CA ARG A 104 -11.24 23.30 -17.15
C ARG A 104 -12.07 23.46 -18.41
N LYS A 105 -13.15 24.26 -18.32
CA LYS A 105 -14.07 24.63 -19.41
C LYS A 105 -13.35 24.47 -20.74
N ARG A 106 -13.83 23.54 -21.59
CA ARG A 106 -13.42 23.45 -22.99
C ARG A 106 -13.22 24.86 -23.51
N SER A 107 -12.01 25.21 -23.93
CA SER A 107 -11.85 26.38 -24.78
C SER A 107 -12.60 26.04 -26.06
N VAL A 108 -13.88 26.37 -26.09
CA VAL A 108 -14.70 26.30 -27.29
C VAL A 108 -13.89 27.03 -28.35
N ALA A 109 -13.46 26.31 -29.38
CA ALA A 109 -12.92 26.93 -30.57
C ALA A 109 -14.05 27.77 -31.16
N ILE A 110 -14.14 29.02 -30.71
CA ILE A 110 -15.07 29.99 -31.27
C ILE A 110 -14.56 30.27 -32.69
N SER A 111 -15.21 29.63 -33.64
CA SER A 111 -15.19 30.05 -35.03
C SER A 111 -15.67 31.51 -35.11
N ARG A 112 -14.68 32.40 -35.29
CA ARG A 112 -14.71 33.72 -35.95
C ARG A 112 -15.97 34.58 -35.78
N ARG A 113 -15.78 35.76 -35.18
CA ARG A 113 -15.95 37.08 -35.84
C ARG A 113 -15.37 38.19 -34.98
N ALA A 114 -14.59 39.05 -35.62
CA ALA A 114 -13.95 40.22 -35.02
C ALA A 114 -14.99 41.23 -34.53
N HIS A 115 -14.73 41.88 -33.39
CA HIS A 115 -14.85 43.32 -33.14
C HIS A 115 -14.19 43.64 -31.79
N GLY A 116 -13.42 44.74 -31.75
CA GLY A 116 -12.49 45.05 -30.67
C GLY A 116 -13.13 45.61 -29.39
N HIS A 117 -12.34 45.69 -28.32
CA HIS A 117 -11.86 46.93 -27.69
C HIS A 117 -10.87 46.59 -26.57
N ARG A 118 -9.81 47.41 -26.47
CA ARG A 118 -8.73 47.41 -25.46
C ARG A 118 -9.29 47.50 -24.04
N HIS A 119 -8.72 46.74 -23.10
CA HIS A 119 -8.39 47.24 -21.76
C HIS A 119 -7.26 46.40 -21.12
N TRP A 120 -6.70 46.95 -20.05
CA TRP A 120 -5.28 47.03 -19.71
C TRP A 120 -4.90 46.00 -18.63
N HIS A 121 -3.90 45.13 -18.84
CA HIS A 121 -3.35 44.26 -17.78
C HIS A 121 -1.98 44.74 -17.31
N ARG A 122 -1.92 45.15 -16.03
CA ARG A 122 -0.68 45.35 -15.27
C ARG A 122 -0.04 43.98 -15.04
N ARG A 123 1.17 43.79 -15.59
CA ARG A 123 1.95 42.55 -15.45
C ARG A 123 2.49 42.42 -14.03
N ALA A 124 2.09 41.37 -13.32
CA ALA A 124 2.92 40.78 -12.27
C ALA A 124 3.63 39.57 -12.90
N HIS A 125 4.89 39.76 -13.29
CA HIS A 125 5.75 38.68 -13.74
C HIS A 125 6.06 37.77 -12.55
N ARG A 126 5.32 36.67 -12.38
CA ARG A 126 5.81 35.52 -11.63
C ARG A 126 6.56 34.63 -12.61
N VAL A 127 7.88 34.75 -12.62
CA VAL A 127 8.77 33.84 -13.35
C VAL A 127 8.68 32.48 -12.69
N GLN A 128 7.75 31.64 -13.15
CA GLN A 128 7.92 30.19 -13.03
C GLN A 128 9.00 29.81 -14.04
N LYS A 129 10.20 29.51 -13.55
CA LYS A 129 11.19 28.77 -14.33
C LYS A 129 10.56 27.42 -14.69
N ARG A 130 9.92 27.36 -15.85
CA ARG A 130 9.64 26.10 -16.54
C ARG A 130 10.99 25.56 -17.01
N ALA A 131 11.21 24.26 -16.86
CA ALA A 131 12.39 23.62 -17.42
C ALA A 131 12.47 23.94 -18.92
N ASP A 132 13.67 24.25 -19.42
CA ASP A 132 13.89 24.54 -20.84
C ASP A 132 13.59 23.28 -21.65
N MET A 133 12.44 23.29 -22.33
CA MET A 133 12.00 22.21 -23.21
C MET A 133 12.59 22.42 -24.60
N VAL A 134 13.28 21.42 -25.12
CA VAL A 134 13.74 21.42 -26.53
C VAL A 134 12.68 20.72 -27.36
N THR A 135 12.32 21.31 -28.49
CA THR A 135 11.35 20.75 -29.45
C THR A 135 12.02 20.58 -30.81
N ALA A 136 11.93 19.38 -31.39
CA ALA A 136 12.47 19.09 -32.72
C ALA A 136 11.54 18.16 -33.50
N THR A 137 11.56 18.27 -34.84
CA THR A 137 10.85 17.34 -35.72
C THR A 137 11.82 16.25 -36.16
N ILE A 138 11.58 15.02 -35.74
CA ILE A 138 12.37 13.84 -36.10
C ILE A 138 11.46 12.89 -36.85
N ASN A 139 11.85 12.49 -38.06
CA ASN A 139 11.06 11.65 -38.96
C ASN A 139 9.62 12.16 -39.19
N GLY A 140 9.46 13.49 -39.28
CA GLY A 140 8.16 14.13 -39.54
C GLY A 140 7.25 14.26 -38.32
N VAL A 141 7.67 13.78 -37.14
CA VAL A 141 6.92 13.88 -35.88
C VAL A 141 7.58 14.92 -34.97
N VAL A 142 6.78 15.83 -34.43
CA VAL A 142 7.25 16.83 -33.46
C VAL A 142 7.39 16.16 -32.10
N VAL A 143 8.60 16.13 -31.55
CA VAL A 143 8.90 15.60 -30.21
C VAL A 143 9.50 16.69 -29.34
N SER A 144 9.22 16.65 -28.03
CA SER A 144 9.75 17.60 -27.06
C SER A 144 10.19 16.91 -25.77
N TRP A 145 11.34 17.30 -25.22
CA TRP A 145 11.87 16.76 -23.97
C TRP A 145 12.56 17.85 -23.14
N VAL A 146 12.77 17.57 -21.85
CA VAL A 146 13.49 18.46 -20.93
C VAL A 146 14.99 18.43 -21.27
N ASN A 147 15.61 19.60 -21.40
CA ASN A 147 17.05 19.68 -21.65
C ASN A 147 17.85 19.17 -20.44
N ASN A 148 18.38 17.95 -20.54
CA ASN A 148 19.26 17.32 -19.55
C ASN A 148 20.74 17.39 -19.95
N TYR A 149 21.14 18.39 -20.73
CA TYR A 149 22.55 18.61 -21.08
C TYR A 149 23.27 19.36 -19.95
N PHE A 150 24.20 18.70 -19.26
CA PHE A 150 24.91 19.24 -18.09
C PHE A 150 26.35 19.72 -18.39
N GLY A 151 26.73 19.88 -19.67
CA GLY A 151 28.12 20.16 -20.07
C GLY A 151 29.04 18.92 -19.93
N PRO A 152 30.29 18.98 -20.39
CA PRO A 152 31.19 17.81 -20.36
C PRO A 152 31.63 17.47 -18.92
N GLY A 153 31.16 16.34 -18.40
CA GLY A 153 31.51 15.81 -17.08
C GLY A 153 32.82 15.00 -17.09
N VAL A 154 33.57 15.08 -15.99
CA VAL A 154 34.82 14.36 -15.75
C VAL A 154 34.52 12.89 -15.42
N GLN A 155 35.08 11.94 -16.18
CA GLN A 155 34.89 10.50 -15.99
C GLN A 155 35.56 9.98 -14.71
N GLN A 156 34.84 9.16 -13.95
CA GLN A 156 35.35 8.35 -12.83
C GLN A 156 35.60 6.91 -13.34
N PRO A 157 36.69 6.22 -12.93
CA PRO A 157 37.03 4.90 -13.49
C PRO A 157 36.09 3.77 -13.04
N PRO A 158 35.93 2.71 -13.85
CA PRO A 158 35.04 1.59 -13.55
C PRO A 158 35.59 0.67 -12.43
N PRO A 159 34.70 -0.03 -11.69
CA PRO A 159 35.09 -0.95 -10.62
C PRO A 159 35.70 -2.27 -11.15
N PRO A 160 36.55 -2.95 -10.36
CA PRO A 160 37.22 -4.19 -10.79
C PRO A 160 36.27 -5.40 -10.84
N ALA A 161 36.57 -6.32 -11.76
CA ALA A 161 35.79 -7.54 -12.02
C ALA A 161 35.89 -8.60 -10.89
N PRO A 162 34.85 -9.44 -10.69
CA PRO A 162 34.84 -10.46 -9.65
C PRO A 162 35.75 -11.66 -9.98
N VAL A 163 36.49 -12.14 -8.99
CA VAL A 163 37.38 -13.30 -9.07
C VAL A 163 36.57 -14.58 -8.78
N LEU A 164 36.61 -15.57 -9.68
CA LEU A 164 36.02 -16.90 -9.46
C LEU A 164 36.80 -17.71 -8.39
N PRO A 165 36.13 -18.47 -7.51
CA PRO A 165 36.81 -19.37 -6.58
C PRO A 165 37.34 -20.63 -7.28
N THR A 166 38.58 -21.01 -6.96
CA THR A 166 39.24 -22.26 -7.38
C THR A 166 38.63 -23.49 -6.68
N PRO A 167 38.43 -24.62 -7.38
CA PRO A 167 37.95 -25.86 -6.77
C PRO A 167 39.04 -26.56 -5.92
N PRO A 168 38.66 -27.34 -4.90
CA PRO A 168 39.61 -28.06 -4.04
C PRO A 168 40.23 -29.29 -4.75
N PRO A 169 41.39 -29.80 -4.27
CA PRO A 169 42.08 -30.91 -4.91
C PRO A 169 41.38 -32.26 -4.66
N VAL A 170 41.39 -33.09 -5.70
CA VAL A 170 40.85 -34.46 -5.72
C VAL A 170 41.80 -35.43 -5.00
N VAL A 171 41.26 -36.20 -4.03
CA VAL A 171 41.99 -37.27 -3.33
C VAL A 171 41.68 -38.63 -4.00
N PRO A 172 42.67 -39.51 -4.29
CA PRO A 172 42.40 -40.80 -4.93
C PRO A 172 41.77 -41.82 -3.97
N SER A 173 40.81 -42.57 -4.50
CA SER A 173 40.08 -43.65 -3.82
C SER A 173 40.91 -44.94 -3.72
N SER A 174 41.03 -45.49 -2.51
CA SER A 174 41.50 -46.86 -2.27
C SER A 174 40.33 -47.76 -1.84
N ARG A 175 40.14 -48.85 -2.60
CA ARG A 175 39.18 -49.95 -2.40
C ARG A 175 39.47 -50.75 -1.12
N VAL A 176 38.43 -51.38 -0.55
CA VAL A 176 38.38 -52.75 0.02
C VAL A 176 36.90 -53.10 0.39
N PRO A 177 36.47 -54.39 0.44
CA PRO A 177 35.31 -54.89 -0.29
C PRO A 177 34.04 -55.24 0.52
N SER A 178 33.00 -55.53 -0.29
CA SER A 178 31.67 -56.08 -0.03
C SER A 178 31.56 -57.19 1.03
N ASN A 179 30.59 -57.05 1.94
CA ASN A 179 29.45 -57.97 2.13
C ASN A 179 28.56 -57.53 3.30
N ALA A 180 27.28 -57.21 3.05
CA ALA A 180 26.11 -57.64 3.85
C ALA A 180 24.81 -57.02 3.32
N VAL A 181 23.80 -57.86 3.15
CA VAL A 181 22.43 -57.61 2.68
C VAL A 181 21.55 -57.03 3.82
N PRO A 182 20.52 -56.19 3.54
CA PRO A 182 19.72 -55.51 4.57
C PRO A 182 18.45 -56.27 4.96
N PRO A 183 17.79 -55.91 6.08
CA PRO A 183 16.36 -56.11 6.21
C PRO A 183 15.55 -54.81 6.39
N LEU A 184 14.28 -54.97 6.04
CA LEU A 184 13.20 -54.00 5.82
C LEU A 184 12.61 -53.35 7.08
N ALA A 185 11.87 -52.27 6.81
CA ALA A 185 11.12 -51.38 7.69
C ALA A 185 10.00 -52.02 8.53
N VAL A 186 9.66 -51.35 9.63
CA VAL A 186 8.30 -51.28 10.23
C VAL A 186 8.12 -49.99 11.07
N PRO A 187 6.89 -49.47 11.22
CA PRO A 187 6.59 -48.09 11.63
C PRO A 187 6.39 -47.90 13.14
N PHE A 188 6.52 -46.65 13.62
CA PHE A 188 6.39 -46.27 15.03
C PHE A 188 4.97 -45.79 15.37
N GLU A 189 4.39 -46.38 16.41
CA GLU A 189 3.05 -46.13 16.95
C GLU A 189 3.09 -45.20 18.16
N ALA A 190 1.96 -44.54 18.41
CA ALA A 190 1.73 -43.46 19.37
C ALA A 190 1.77 -43.90 20.85
N ALA A 191 2.11 -42.97 21.74
CA ALA A 191 1.92 -43.11 23.19
C ALA A 191 1.28 -41.86 23.81
N ARG A 192 0.20 -42.05 24.57
CA ARG A 192 -0.32 -41.15 25.62
C ARG A 192 -0.15 -41.83 27.01
N PRO A 193 -0.59 -41.26 28.14
CA PRO A 193 0.28 -40.58 29.11
C PRO A 193 0.29 -41.26 30.50
N HIS A 194 1.23 -40.87 31.37
CA HIS A 194 1.30 -41.35 32.76
C HIS A 194 0.56 -40.43 33.76
N GLU A 195 -0.28 -41.05 34.59
CA GLU A 195 -0.94 -40.52 35.79
C GLU A 195 0.03 -40.28 36.97
N LEU A 196 -0.34 -39.35 37.85
CA LEU A 196 0.13 -39.26 39.24
C LEU A 196 -1.06 -39.00 40.21
N PRO A 197 -0.96 -39.42 41.50
CA PRO A 197 -2.10 -39.73 42.41
C PRO A 197 -2.54 -38.55 43.33
N PRO A 198 -3.58 -38.71 44.20
CA PRO A 198 -4.52 -37.62 44.53
C PRO A 198 -4.51 -37.04 45.98
N SER A 199 -5.07 -35.83 46.06
CA SER A 199 -5.99 -35.21 47.04
C SER A 199 -5.60 -34.83 48.49
N ALA A 200 -5.85 -33.55 48.83
CA ALA A 200 -6.39 -33.08 50.12
C ALA A 200 -7.22 -31.78 49.93
N GLN A 201 -8.15 -31.52 50.85
CA GLN A 201 -9.47 -30.89 50.66
C GLN A 201 -9.60 -29.37 50.94
N SER A 202 -10.57 -28.74 50.25
CA SER A 202 -11.56 -27.65 50.57
C SER A 202 -11.54 -26.86 51.91
N PRO A 203 -12.16 -25.65 52.04
CA PRO A 203 -13.54 -25.37 51.62
C PRO A 203 -13.88 -24.00 50.97
N GLN A 204 -15.08 -24.02 50.40
CA GLN A 204 -15.83 -22.98 49.69
C GLN A 204 -16.20 -21.75 50.54
N SER A 205 -16.40 -20.61 49.86
CA SER A 205 -17.49 -19.69 50.21
C SER A 205 -18.10 -19.08 48.95
N HIS A 206 -19.42 -18.96 48.97
CA HIS A 206 -20.28 -18.51 47.89
C HIS A 206 -20.42 -16.97 47.86
N ARG A 207 -20.87 -16.50 46.69
CA ARG A 207 -21.91 -15.48 46.43
C ARG A 207 -21.50 -14.07 45.97
N LEU A 208 -22.13 -13.75 44.83
CA LEU A 208 -22.78 -12.50 44.39
C LEU A 208 -22.08 -11.63 43.35
N ALA A 209 -22.84 -11.42 42.28
CA ALA A 209 -22.57 -10.61 41.11
C ALA A 209 -22.58 -9.11 41.42
N ALA A 210 -21.74 -8.35 40.72
CA ALA A 210 -22.01 -6.96 40.37
C ALA A 210 -21.18 -6.54 39.14
N SER A 211 -21.88 -5.89 38.23
CA SER A 211 -21.44 -5.25 37.00
C SER A 211 -20.36 -4.19 37.22
N ALA A 212 -19.29 -4.22 36.41
CA ALA A 212 -18.54 -3.05 35.96
C ALA A 212 -17.50 -3.47 34.89
N ASN A 213 -17.82 -3.22 33.61
CA ASN A 213 -16.93 -3.50 32.50
C ASN A 213 -15.82 -2.42 32.42
N ARG A 214 -14.64 -2.72 32.99
CA ARG A 214 -13.37 -2.04 32.71
C ARG A 214 -12.32 -3.12 32.45
N GLN A 215 -11.88 -3.23 31.20
CA GLN A 215 -10.77 -4.10 30.85
C GLN A 215 -9.44 -3.52 31.36
N PRO A 216 -8.58 -4.31 32.03
CA PRO A 216 -7.22 -3.91 32.33
C PRO A 216 -6.27 -4.24 31.17
N VAL A 217 -5.38 -3.29 30.91
CA VAL A 217 -4.21 -3.39 30.02
C VAL A 217 -3.29 -4.51 30.51
N VAL A 218 -2.97 -5.47 29.64
CA VAL A 218 -1.97 -6.51 29.91
C VAL A 218 -0.65 -6.08 29.29
N THR A 219 0.29 -5.71 30.15
CA THR A 219 1.69 -5.48 29.83
C THR A 219 2.41 -6.82 29.79
N VAL A 220 2.91 -7.24 28.63
CA VAL A 220 3.78 -8.41 28.50
C VAL A 220 5.22 -7.96 28.71
N THR A 221 5.76 -8.23 29.90
CA THR A 221 7.18 -8.07 30.23
C THR A 221 7.92 -9.36 29.84
N SER A 222 8.72 -9.33 28.78
CA SER A 222 9.62 -10.44 28.45
C SER A 222 10.96 -10.28 29.17
N TYR A 223 11.30 -11.27 30.00
CA TYR A 223 12.59 -11.40 30.68
C TYR A 223 13.53 -12.21 29.78
N TYR A 224 14.61 -11.59 29.29
CA TYR A 224 15.76 -12.30 28.72
C TYR A 224 16.94 -12.18 29.68
N THR A 225 17.39 -13.34 30.15
CA THR A 225 18.55 -13.53 31.01
C THR A 225 19.82 -13.57 30.17
N LEU A 226 20.79 -12.73 30.51
CA LEU A 226 22.15 -12.73 29.95
C LEU A 226 22.99 -13.90 30.52
N PRO A 227 23.96 -14.40 29.75
CA PRO A 227 25.23 -14.84 30.31
C PRO A 227 26.39 -13.94 29.82
N GLY A 228 27.13 -13.37 30.77
CA GLY A 228 28.44 -12.74 30.56
C GLY A 228 29.60 -13.74 30.75
N PRO A 229 30.87 -13.28 30.77
CA PRO A 229 31.80 -13.47 29.66
C PRO A 229 33.07 -14.24 30.06
N HIS A 230 33.72 -14.96 29.12
CA HIS A 230 35.15 -15.29 29.18
C HIS A 230 35.66 -15.71 27.79
N GLY A 231 36.83 -15.20 27.38
CA GLY A 231 37.58 -15.67 26.20
C GLY A 231 38.37 -14.56 25.50
N GLU A 232 39.62 -14.37 25.90
CA GLU A 232 40.63 -13.47 25.35
C GLU A 232 41.37 -14.13 24.14
N GLU A 233 42.15 -13.32 23.40
CA GLU A 233 43.10 -13.64 22.28
C GLU A 233 42.54 -13.57 20.84
N THR A 234 43.24 -13.09 19.79
CA THR A 234 44.44 -12.27 19.53
C THR A 234 44.35 -11.79 18.06
N HIS A 235 44.79 -10.56 17.73
CA HIS A 235 44.83 -10.02 16.36
C HIS A 235 46.18 -10.27 15.67
N PRO A 236 46.23 -10.54 14.34
CA PRO A 236 47.44 -10.36 13.54
C PRO A 236 47.47 -8.99 12.80
N PRO A 237 48.67 -8.45 12.47
CA PRO A 237 48.86 -7.06 12.05
C PRO A 237 48.76 -6.83 10.53
N ALA A 238 48.53 -5.57 10.16
CA ALA A 238 48.46 -5.04 8.79
C ALA A 238 49.85 -4.88 8.12
N PRO A 239 49.94 -4.94 6.77
CA PRO A 239 51.18 -4.65 6.03
C PRO A 239 51.37 -3.16 5.67
N PRO A 240 52.62 -2.71 5.40
CA PRO A 240 53.01 -1.30 5.22
C PRO A 240 52.82 -0.75 3.79
N PRO A 241 52.91 0.58 3.56
CA PRO A 241 52.64 1.24 2.27
C PRO A 241 53.91 1.56 1.45
N SER A 242 53.83 1.55 0.11
CA SER A 242 54.77 2.19 -0.86
C SER A 242 54.15 2.18 -2.28
N GLN A 243 53.70 3.33 -2.83
CA GLN A 243 54.35 4.24 -3.82
C GLN A 243 54.00 3.94 -5.31
N PRO A 244 53.95 4.97 -6.19
CA PRO A 244 53.02 5.05 -7.32
C PRO A 244 53.64 4.59 -8.66
N PHE A 245 52.81 4.05 -9.56
CA PHE A 245 53.19 3.77 -10.95
C PHE A 245 52.23 4.43 -11.95
N SER A 246 52.86 4.93 -13.01
CA SER A 246 52.38 5.83 -14.04
C SER A 246 51.33 5.23 -14.98
N VAL A 247 50.53 6.14 -15.53
CA VAL A 247 49.50 5.94 -16.56
C VAL A 247 50.16 5.76 -17.92
N ASP A 248 49.74 4.74 -18.67
CA ASP A 248 49.79 4.75 -20.14
C ASP A 248 48.40 4.43 -20.68
N GLN A 249 48.00 5.25 -21.65
CA GLN A 249 46.66 5.44 -22.16
C GLN A 249 46.59 4.79 -23.55
N GLU A 250 45.78 3.75 -23.71
CA GLU A 250 45.48 3.19 -25.05
C GLU A 250 43.98 2.92 -25.17
N THR A 251 43.38 3.56 -26.18
CA THR A 251 41.95 3.52 -26.48
C THR A 251 41.72 2.47 -27.57
N PRO A 252 40.69 1.62 -27.46
CA PRO A 252 40.02 1.16 -28.68
C PRO A 252 38.51 1.39 -28.70
N GLN A 253 38.05 1.68 -29.91
CA GLN A 253 36.70 1.96 -30.38
C GLN A 253 35.70 0.81 -30.18
N ALA A 254 34.44 1.24 -30.23
CA ALA A 254 33.18 0.53 -30.15
C ALA A 254 33.01 -0.69 -31.06
N ASP A 255 32.12 -1.59 -30.64
CA ASP A 255 31.12 -2.21 -31.50
C ASP A 255 29.77 -2.24 -30.79
N ALA A 256 28.73 -1.88 -31.54
CA ALA A 256 27.38 -1.65 -31.08
C ALA A 256 26.51 -2.91 -31.26
N GLU A 257 25.85 -3.35 -30.19
CA GLU A 257 24.68 -4.23 -30.28
C GLU A 257 23.45 -3.49 -29.74
N THR A 258 22.47 -3.32 -30.62
CA THR A 258 21.17 -2.70 -30.40
C THR A 258 20.37 -3.45 -29.34
N GLN A 259 20.22 -2.85 -28.16
CA GLN A 259 19.12 -3.15 -27.24
C GLN A 259 18.04 -2.07 -27.38
N GLU A 260 16.86 -2.51 -27.81
CA GLU A 260 15.64 -1.74 -27.90
C GLU A 260 15.21 -1.29 -26.50
N ALA A 261 15.14 0.02 -26.27
CA ALA A 261 14.81 0.63 -24.98
C ALA A 261 13.42 1.31 -25.03
N PRO A 262 12.72 1.36 -23.88
CA PRO A 262 11.26 1.35 -23.80
C PRO A 262 10.64 2.76 -23.90
N HIS A 263 9.36 2.76 -24.26
CA HIS A 263 8.48 3.91 -24.43
C HIS A 263 8.47 4.90 -23.25
N ALA A 264 8.69 6.18 -23.54
CA ALA A 264 8.58 7.29 -22.60
C ALA A 264 7.13 7.72 -22.38
N HIS A 265 6.78 8.03 -21.12
CA HIS A 265 5.46 8.45 -20.66
C HIS A 265 4.94 9.72 -21.36
N GLN A 266 3.71 9.61 -21.90
CA GLN A 266 2.93 10.74 -22.39
C GLN A 266 2.31 11.52 -21.23
N ALA A 267 2.26 12.84 -21.38
CA ALA A 267 1.39 13.70 -20.59
C ALA A 267 -0.07 13.32 -20.87
N SER A 268 -0.88 13.21 -19.81
CA SER A 268 -2.29 12.83 -19.87
C SER A 268 -3.09 13.80 -20.76
N ASP A 269 -3.56 13.33 -21.90
CA ASP A 269 -4.64 13.97 -22.63
C ASP A 269 -5.90 13.98 -21.75
N SER A 270 -6.63 15.10 -21.76
CA SER A 270 -7.86 15.26 -21.00
C SER A 270 -8.87 14.18 -21.36
N SER A 271 -9.35 13.44 -20.36
CA SER A 271 -10.27 12.31 -20.55
C SER A 271 -11.66 12.72 -21.05
N GLY A 272 -12.02 14.00 -20.92
CA GLY A 272 -13.34 14.52 -21.24
C GLY A 272 -14.41 14.24 -20.17
N GLY A 273 -14.02 13.68 -19.01
CA GLY A 273 -14.87 13.50 -17.82
C GLY A 273 -14.45 14.41 -16.65
N SER A 274 -15.22 14.37 -15.56
CA SER A 274 -14.96 15.13 -14.32
C SER A 274 -13.84 14.53 -13.46
N TRP A 275 -13.50 13.26 -13.71
CA TRP A 275 -12.48 12.51 -12.99
C TRP A 275 -11.45 11.97 -13.96
N ASP A 276 -10.18 12.33 -13.78
CA ASP A 276 -9.08 11.87 -14.63
C ASP A 276 -8.37 10.67 -14.00
N ARG A 277 -8.10 9.64 -14.80
CA ARG A 277 -7.27 8.50 -14.38
C ARG A 277 -5.80 8.94 -14.33
N ILE A 278 -5.24 8.97 -13.13
CA ILE A 278 -3.86 9.44 -12.88
C ILE A 278 -2.86 8.29 -12.75
N ALA A 279 -3.33 7.06 -12.60
CA ALA A 279 -2.50 5.87 -12.53
C ALA A 279 -3.29 4.64 -12.97
N TYR A 280 -2.61 3.68 -13.62
CA TYR A 280 -3.23 2.47 -14.16
C TYR A 280 -2.28 1.28 -14.17
N TYR A 281 -2.83 0.11 -13.96
CA TYR A 281 -2.20 -1.18 -14.15
C TYR A 281 -3.19 -2.19 -14.74
N ASP A 282 -2.74 -2.95 -15.75
CA ASP A 282 -3.42 -4.14 -16.25
C ASP A 282 -2.43 -5.29 -16.38
N ALA A 283 -2.62 -6.34 -15.57
CA ALA A 283 -1.76 -7.51 -15.54
C ALA A 283 -1.73 -8.27 -16.87
N THR A 284 -2.81 -8.22 -17.65
CA THR A 284 -2.96 -9.02 -18.88
C THR A 284 -2.16 -8.41 -20.01
N SER A 285 -2.26 -7.09 -20.19
CA SER A 285 -1.50 -6.35 -21.20
C SER A 285 -0.12 -5.90 -20.71
N GLN A 286 0.15 -6.08 -19.40
CA GLN A 286 1.34 -5.55 -18.73
C GLN A 286 1.47 -4.03 -18.85
N ALA A 287 0.35 -3.32 -19.03
CA ALA A 287 0.32 -1.87 -19.08
C ALA A 287 0.50 -1.28 -17.67
N VAL A 288 1.39 -0.30 -17.54
CA VAL A 288 1.62 0.45 -16.30
C VAL A 288 1.73 1.94 -16.63
N GLU A 289 0.91 2.74 -15.97
CA GLU A 289 0.92 4.20 -16.03
C GLU A 289 1.01 4.74 -14.60
N ASN A 290 2.06 5.49 -14.27
CA ASN A 290 2.23 6.16 -12.98
C ASN A 290 2.00 5.26 -11.74
N MET A 291 2.36 3.98 -11.81
CA MET A 291 2.36 3.07 -10.66
C MET A 291 3.76 2.50 -10.44
N MET A 292 4.14 2.40 -9.17
CA MET A 292 5.41 1.82 -8.73
C MET A 292 5.12 0.67 -7.77
N PHE A 293 5.55 -0.54 -8.15
CA PHE A 293 5.42 -1.74 -7.33
C PHE A 293 6.58 -1.85 -6.35
N MET A 294 6.25 -1.92 -5.07
CA MET A 294 7.20 -1.85 -3.97
C MET A 294 6.85 -2.86 -2.89
N GLY A 295 7.74 -3.12 -1.94
CA GLY A 295 7.41 -3.95 -0.79
C GLY A 295 8.37 -3.75 0.38
N ASN A 296 8.04 -4.33 1.52
CA ASN A 296 8.90 -4.31 2.70
C ASN A 296 10.03 -5.35 2.58
N TYR A 297 10.86 -5.17 1.54
CA TYR A 297 11.91 -6.09 1.09
C TYR A 297 13.30 -5.42 1.03
N GLY A 298 13.50 -4.32 1.75
CA GLY A 298 14.78 -3.62 1.84
C GLY A 298 15.97 -4.56 2.04
N GLY A 299 17.08 -4.30 1.35
CA GLY A 299 18.25 -5.17 1.34
C GLY A 299 18.20 -6.30 0.30
N GLN A 300 17.08 -6.49 -0.40
CA GLN A 300 16.97 -7.42 -1.53
C GLN A 300 17.07 -6.66 -2.86
N GLY A 301 18.29 -6.25 -3.21
CA GLY A 301 18.59 -5.51 -4.45
C GLY A 301 18.37 -3.99 -4.37
N SER A 302 17.38 -3.53 -3.60
CA SER A 302 17.16 -2.12 -3.33
C SER A 302 16.66 -1.86 -1.90
N GLY A 303 16.56 -0.60 -1.51
CA GLY A 303 16.30 -0.21 -0.14
C GLY A 303 17.42 -0.68 0.81
N VAL A 304 17.14 -0.61 2.11
CA VAL A 304 18.09 -0.98 3.16
C VAL A 304 17.51 -2.03 4.12
N PHE A 305 18.38 -2.88 4.63
CA PHE A 305 18.12 -3.80 5.75
C PHE A 305 19.15 -3.58 6.84
N ASP A 306 18.70 -3.64 8.08
CA ASP A 306 19.56 -3.83 9.23
C ASP A 306 18.76 -4.56 10.32
N THR A 307 19.46 -5.10 11.32
CA THR A 307 18.84 -5.87 12.41
C THR A 307 18.14 -5.00 13.45
N ARG A 308 18.20 -3.67 13.31
CA ARG A 308 17.53 -2.73 14.22
C ARG A 308 16.13 -2.41 13.75
N TRP A 309 16.01 -2.07 12.49
CA TRP A 309 14.79 -1.54 11.88
C TRP A 309 14.15 -2.54 10.91
N GLY A 310 14.82 -3.65 10.62
CA GLY A 310 14.35 -4.67 9.68
C GLY A 310 14.42 -4.19 8.24
N ASN A 311 13.54 -4.73 7.39
CA ASN A 311 13.42 -4.27 6.01
C ASN A 311 12.88 -2.83 5.96
N SER A 312 13.33 -2.07 4.97
CA SER A 312 12.68 -0.84 4.53
C SER A 312 11.89 -1.11 3.24
N LEU A 313 11.30 -0.06 2.68
CA LEU A 313 10.72 -0.11 1.35
C LEU A 313 11.78 -0.42 0.29
N ALA A 314 11.44 -1.26 -0.69
CA ALA A 314 12.27 -1.65 -1.82
C ALA A 314 11.41 -1.81 -3.08
N TYR A 315 12.04 -1.81 -4.26
CA TYR A 315 11.38 -2.25 -5.50
C TYR A 315 10.94 -3.70 -5.37
N LEU A 316 9.76 -4.01 -5.89
CA LEU A 316 9.22 -5.37 -5.94
C LEU A 316 9.74 -6.10 -7.18
N ASN A 317 10.00 -7.40 -7.08
CA ASN A 317 10.20 -8.24 -8.24
C ASN A 317 8.88 -8.53 -9.00
N ALA A 318 8.97 -8.93 -10.26
CA ALA A 318 7.80 -9.16 -11.12
C ALA A 318 6.88 -10.30 -10.64
N ASP A 319 7.39 -11.20 -9.79
CA ASP A 319 6.61 -12.29 -9.19
C ASP A 319 5.88 -11.86 -7.89
N GLY A 320 6.06 -10.60 -7.46
CA GLY A 320 5.37 -10.01 -6.32
C GLY A 320 5.79 -10.54 -4.94
N SER A 321 6.86 -11.33 -4.84
CA SER A 321 7.16 -12.15 -3.65
C SER A 321 8.49 -11.84 -2.95
N GLY A 322 9.21 -10.82 -3.45
CA GLY A 322 10.49 -10.36 -2.93
C GLY A 322 10.95 -9.04 -3.55
N GLY A 323 12.14 -8.59 -3.16
CA GLY A 323 12.71 -7.34 -3.68
C GLY A 323 13.43 -7.50 -5.03
N SER A 324 13.63 -6.37 -5.71
CA SER A 324 14.44 -6.24 -6.93
C SER A 324 15.42 -5.07 -6.85
N ALA A 325 16.45 -5.09 -7.70
CA ALA A 325 17.42 -4.01 -7.86
C ALA A 325 16.88 -2.81 -8.64
N SER A 326 15.83 -3.00 -9.45
CA SER A 326 15.21 -1.96 -10.28
C SER A 326 13.70 -2.11 -10.30
N PRO A 327 12.94 -1.07 -10.69
CA PRO A 327 11.50 -1.21 -10.91
C PRO A 327 11.17 -2.34 -11.89
N GLU A 328 10.22 -3.19 -11.52
CA GLU A 328 9.66 -4.22 -12.39
C GLU A 328 8.13 -4.08 -12.46
N THR A 329 7.56 -4.50 -13.59
CA THR A 329 6.10 -4.61 -13.71
C THR A 329 5.65 -5.93 -13.10
N LEU A 330 4.64 -5.88 -12.24
CA LEU A 330 4.03 -7.07 -11.68
C LEU A 330 3.44 -7.94 -12.81
N LYS A 331 3.75 -9.23 -12.81
CA LYS A 331 3.15 -10.19 -13.74
C LYS A 331 1.70 -10.47 -13.38
N ASP A 332 0.98 -11.13 -14.28
CA ASP A 332 -0.30 -11.76 -13.95
C ASP A 332 -0.08 -13.01 -13.06
N VAL A 333 0.17 -12.79 -11.77
CA VAL A 333 0.56 -13.84 -10.81
C VAL A 333 -0.41 -13.92 -9.64
N LEU A 334 -0.63 -15.15 -9.18
CA LEU A 334 -1.23 -15.39 -7.88
C LEU A 334 -0.15 -15.19 -6.80
N LEU A 335 -0.30 -14.14 -6.02
CA LEU A 335 0.50 -13.89 -4.82
C LEU A 335 0.16 -14.96 -3.78
N PRO A 336 1.12 -15.73 -3.23
CA PRO A 336 0.83 -16.74 -2.23
C PRO A 336 0.63 -16.13 -0.83
N SER A 337 0.07 -16.90 0.11
CA SER A 337 -0.06 -16.52 1.52
C SER A 337 1.18 -15.87 2.10
N ASN A 338 0.96 -14.86 2.95
CA ASN A 338 2.01 -14.14 3.67
C ASN A 338 3.06 -13.43 2.78
N LYS A 339 2.82 -13.35 1.47
CA LYS A 339 3.53 -12.42 0.60
C LYS A 339 2.70 -11.16 0.45
N GLU A 340 3.41 -10.04 0.42
CA GLU A 340 2.81 -8.72 0.48
C GLU A 340 3.59 -7.77 -0.41
N PHE A 341 2.86 -6.88 -1.06
CA PHE A 341 3.47 -5.77 -1.76
C PHE A 341 2.58 -4.53 -1.64
N SER A 342 3.14 -3.42 -2.09
CA SER A 342 2.52 -2.12 -2.09
C SER A 342 2.64 -1.45 -3.45
N ILE A 343 1.72 -0.55 -3.77
CA ILE A 343 1.70 0.26 -4.98
C ILE A 343 1.66 1.73 -4.59
N PHE A 344 2.60 2.48 -5.14
CA PHE A 344 2.71 3.93 -5.02
C PHE A 344 2.47 4.58 -6.39
N SER A 345 2.35 5.91 -6.42
CA SER A 345 2.54 6.63 -7.68
C SER A 345 3.99 6.47 -8.17
N ALA A 346 4.24 6.63 -9.46
CA ALA A 346 5.61 6.66 -9.98
C ALA A 346 6.32 8.02 -9.75
N GLU A 347 5.71 8.93 -8.99
CA GLU A 347 6.29 10.21 -8.61
C GLU A 347 7.28 10.03 -7.46
N LYS A 348 8.55 10.35 -7.70
CA LYS A 348 9.56 10.38 -6.64
C LYS A 348 9.19 11.35 -5.53
N CYS A 349 9.56 10.99 -4.31
CA CYS A 349 9.38 11.87 -3.17
C CYS A 349 10.19 13.16 -3.30
N ASP A 350 9.54 14.26 -2.94
CA ASP A 350 10.17 15.53 -2.59
C ASP A 350 10.00 15.78 -1.08
N GLU A 351 10.21 17.01 -0.64
CA GLU A 351 10.08 17.41 0.77
C GLU A 351 8.69 17.10 1.36
N SER A 352 7.63 17.04 0.54
CA SER A 352 6.27 16.77 1.02
C SER A 352 6.09 15.37 1.63
N CYS A 353 6.93 14.40 1.24
CA CYS A 353 6.88 13.04 1.76
C CYS A 353 7.30 12.94 3.24
N GLY A 354 8.04 13.93 3.76
CA GLY A 354 8.70 13.84 5.06
C GLY A 354 9.86 12.85 5.06
N PHE A 355 10.15 12.26 6.23
CA PHE A 355 11.23 11.28 6.37
C PHE A 355 10.92 9.98 5.59
N SER A 356 11.94 9.45 4.92
CA SER A 356 11.98 8.10 4.37
C SER A 356 13.28 7.45 4.80
N ARG A 357 13.22 6.20 5.25
CA ARG A 357 14.40 5.43 5.63
C ARG A 357 15.26 5.08 4.41
N ALA A 358 14.61 4.72 3.30
CA ALA A 358 15.25 4.50 2.01
C ALA A 358 14.85 5.64 1.05
N ARG A 359 15.64 6.72 1.02
CA ARG A 359 15.30 7.95 0.27
C ARG A 359 15.39 7.77 -1.24
N ASP A 360 16.32 6.95 -1.68
CA ASP A 360 16.60 6.62 -3.08
C ASP A 360 15.41 5.90 -3.76
N VAL A 361 14.66 5.11 -3.00
CA VAL A 361 13.47 4.39 -3.46
C VAL A 361 12.17 4.95 -2.88
N ALA A 362 12.15 6.21 -2.45
CA ALA A 362 10.92 6.82 -1.90
C ALA A 362 10.02 7.41 -3.00
N TYR A 363 8.75 7.01 -3.00
CA TYR A 363 7.72 7.50 -3.92
C TYR A 363 6.50 8.07 -3.18
N LYS A 364 5.76 8.95 -3.84
CA LYS A 364 4.53 9.56 -3.33
C LYS A 364 3.38 8.56 -3.35
N GLY A 365 2.50 8.67 -2.36
CA GLY A 365 1.19 8.01 -2.40
C GLY A 365 0.19 8.87 -3.17
N PHE A 366 -1.01 8.33 -3.39
CA PHE A 366 -2.12 9.01 -4.05
C PHE A 366 -2.86 9.90 -3.04
N ALA A 367 -2.68 11.22 -3.18
CA ALA A 367 -3.21 12.22 -2.26
C ALA A 367 -4.50 12.87 -2.77
N GLY A 368 -5.13 13.68 -1.90
CA GLY A 368 -6.34 14.43 -2.19
C GLY A 368 -7.57 13.84 -1.51
N ALA A 369 -8.50 14.70 -1.07
CA ALA A 369 -9.74 14.27 -0.44
C ALA A 369 -10.71 13.59 -1.44
N ASN A 370 -10.67 14.00 -2.72
CA ASN A 370 -11.47 13.41 -3.79
C ASN A 370 -10.59 12.47 -4.62
N LYS A 371 -10.75 11.17 -4.41
CA LYS A 371 -10.02 10.15 -5.18
C LYS A 371 -10.82 8.85 -5.25
N VAL A 372 -10.67 8.17 -6.38
CA VAL A 372 -11.24 6.83 -6.58
C VAL A 372 -10.12 5.83 -6.79
N PHE A 373 -10.16 4.73 -6.06
CA PHE A 373 -9.39 3.54 -6.40
C PHE A 373 -10.34 2.51 -7.00
N LEU A 374 -10.01 2.03 -8.19
CA LEU A 374 -10.77 0.99 -8.88
C LEU A 374 -9.90 -0.25 -9.01
N PHE A 375 -10.41 -1.39 -8.56
CA PHE A 375 -9.67 -2.64 -8.51
C PHE A 375 -10.43 -3.75 -9.21
N ARG A 376 -9.70 -4.63 -9.90
CA ARG A 376 -10.20 -5.93 -10.32
C ARG A 376 -9.27 -7.01 -9.79
N PHE A 377 -9.79 -7.92 -8.98
CA PHE A 377 -8.99 -8.94 -8.31
C PHE A 377 -9.80 -10.17 -7.92
N ASN A 378 -9.12 -11.26 -7.55
CA ASN A 378 -9.70 -12.36 -6.79
C ASN A 378 -8.80 -12.71 -5.59
N MET A 379 -9.35 -13.46 -4.64
CA MET A 379 -8.74 -13.90 -3.39
C MET A 379 -8.95 -15.41 -3.22
N PRO A 380 -8.30 -16.27 -4.04
CA PRO A 380 -8.54 -17.71 -4.01
C PRO A 380 -8.00 -18.33 -2.72
N HIS A 381 -8.46 -19.53 -2.37
CA HIS A 381 -7.84 -20.31 -1.29
C HIS A 381 -6.53 -20.93 -1.77
N ASP A 382 -5.47 -20.83 -0.96
CA ASP A 382 -4.25 -21.62 -1.13
C ASP A 382 -4.04 -22.65 0.01
N LYS A 383 -4.92 -22.63 1.02
CA LYS A 383 -4.92 -23.53 2.19
C LYS A 383 -3.61 -23.48 3.00
N ALA A 384 -2.83 -22.41 2.88
CA ALA A 384 -1.62 -22.28 3.67
C ALA A 384 -1.96 -22.16 5.16
N GLU A 385 -1.16 -22.80 6.00
CA GLU A 385 -1.26 -22.70 7.45
C GLU A 385 -0.18 -21.75 8.01
N GLY A 386 -0.36 -21.31 9.26
CA GLY A 386 0.62 -20.46 9.96
C GLY A 386 0.31 -18.97 9.86
N PHE A 387 1.34 -18.14 10.07
CA PHE A 387 1.20 -16.68 10.10
C PHE A 387 0.69 -16.16 8.75
N ASN A 388 -0.46 -15.47 8.77
CA ASN A 388 -1.17 -14.98 7.58
C ASN A 388 -1.49 -16.05 6.53
N GLY A 389 -1.59 -17.32 6.93
CA GLY A 389 -1.97 -18.42 6.04
C GLY A 389 -3.43 -18.32 5.61
N ASP A 390 -3.68 -18.28 4.31
CA ASP A 390 -5.00 -18.17 3.67
C ASP A 390 -5.84 -16.98 4.17
N MET A 391 -5.17 -15.86 4.48
CA MET A 391 -5.75 -14.61 4.98
C MET A 391 -5.42 -13.42 4.05
N PRO A 392 -5.93 -13.38 2.82
CA PRO A 392 -5.62 -12.30 1.90
C PRO A 392 -6.24 -10.98 2.35
N ALA A 393 -5.64 -9.88 1.89
CA ALA A 393 -6.20 -8.57 2.13
C ALA A 393 -5.80 -7.53 1.08
N LEU A 394 -6.65 -6.50 0.96
CA LEU A 394 -6.44 -5.26 0.23
C LEU A 394 -6.69 -4.11 1.19
N TRP A 395 -5.66 -3.29 1.43
CA TRP A 395 -5.75 -2.13 2.32
C TRP A 395 -4.97 -0.95 1.77
N LEU A 396 -5.18 0.22 2.38
CA LEU A 396 -4.51 1.47 2.05
C LEU A 396 -3.80 1.99 3.29
N LEU A 397 -2.53 2.39 3.16
CA LEU A 397 -1.78 3.03 4.26
C LEU A 397 -1.48 4.47 3.90
N ASN A 398 -1.50 5.37 4.90
CA ASN A 398 -0.78 6.63 4.77
C ASN A 398 0.66 6.31 4.36
N ALA A 399 1.10 6.83 3.21
CA ALA A 399 2.35 6.45 2.57
C ALA A 399 3.60 6.78 3.40
N ARG A 400 3.45 7.54 4.51
CA ARG A 400 4.51 7.72 5.51
C ARG A 400 4.86 6.41 6.22
N ILE A 401 3.90 5.53 6.47
CA ILE A 401 4.09 4.26 7.18
C ILE A 401 5.11 3.35 6.46
N PRO A 402 4.88 2.96 5.19
CA PRO A 402 5.81 2.09 4.47
C PRO A 402 7.16 2.77 4.15
N ARG A 403 7.22 4.10 4.08
CA ARG A 403 8.49 4.82 3.89
C ARG A 403 9.41 4.78 5.11
N THR A 404 8.90 4.41 6.30
CA THR A 404 9.69 4.33 7.53
C THR A 404 9.87 2.88 7.97
N GLY A 405 8.96 2.36 8.80
CA GLY A 405 8.96 0.98 9.27
C GLY A 405 7.53 0.48 9.35
N GLN A 406 7.06 -0.16 8.27
CA GLN A 406 5.66 -0.61 8.14
C GLN A 406 5.21 -1.47 9.32
N TYR A 407 6.06 -2.40 9.75
CA TYR A 407 5.82 -3.33 10.86
C TYR A 407 6.70 -3.05 12.08
N HIS A 408 7.10 -1.78 12.28
CA HIS A 408 7.90 -1.35 13.41
C HIS A 408 7.17 -0.26 14.20
N SER A 409 7.48 -0.14 15.50
CA SER A 409 7.00 0.97 16.34
C SER A 409 7.51 2.36 15.91
N CYS A 410 8.49 2.43 15.00
CA CYS A 410 9.01 3.68 14.45
C CYS A 410 8.21 4.05 13.21
N SER A 411 6.96 4.35 13.46
CA SER A 411 5.92 4.55 12.45
C SER A 411 4.85 5.45 13.02
N CYS A 412 4.25 6.27 12.16
CA CYS A 412 3.11 7.09 12.56
C CYS A 412 1.81 6.28 12.74
N TRP A 413 1.81 4.98 12.39
CA TRP A 413 0.63 4.11 12.52
C TRP A 413 0.12 4.06 13.97
N GLY A 414 1.03 3.92 14.94
CA GLY A 414 0.69 3.87 16.37
C GLY A 414 0.01 5.15 16.88
N THR A 415 0.22 6.28 16.20
CA THR A 415 -0.41 7.57 16.49
C THR A 415 -1.50 7.95 15.50
N LYS A 416 -2.02 6.94 14.77
CA LYS A 416 -3.22 7.03 13.93
C LYS A 416 -3.10 7.98 12.73
N CYS A 417 -1.96 7.95 12.04
CA CYS A 417 -1.78 8.69 10.78
C CYS A 417 -2.59 8.14 9.59
N GLY A 418 -3.25 6.99 9.73
CA GLY A 418 -4.28 6.51 8.83
C GLY A 418 -3.95 5.19 8.13
N GLU A 419 -4.91 4.28 8.20
CA GLU A 419 -4.99 3.02 7.46
C GLU A 419 -6.47 2.74 7.18
N ALA A 420 -6.74 2.15 6.01
CA ALA A 420 -8.08 1.77 5.56
C ALA A 420 -8.03 0.38 4.94
N ASP A 421 -8.52 -0.61 5.69
CA ASP A 421 -8.73 -1.98 5.24
C ASP A 421 -10.00 -2.02 4.41
N ILE A 422 -9.87 -2.44 3.15
CA ILE A 422 -10.97 -2.42 2.19
C ILE A 422 -11.62 -3.80 2.13
N PHE A 423 -10.79 -4.82 1.92
CA PHE A 423 -11.17 -6.24 2.00
C PHE A 423 -10.11 -6.95 2.84
N GLU A 424 -10.41 -7.30 4.08
CA GLU A 424 -9.51 -8.05 4.94
C GLU A 424 -10.15 -9.34 5.47
N VAL A 425 -9.50 -10.47 5.19
CA VAL A 425 -9.85 -11.75 5.80
C VAL A 425 -9.18 -11.84 7.18
N LEU A 426 -9.98 -11.92 8.25
CA LEU A 426 -9.52 -11.85 9.64
C LEU A 426 -9.20 -13.21 10.28
N ALA A 427 -9.48 -14.32 9.59
CA ALA A 427 -9.16 -15.67 10.05
C ALA A 427 -8.75 -16.59 8.88
N PRO A 428 -7.85 -17.57 9.10
CA PRO A 428 -7.40 -18.47 8.06
C PRO A 428 -8.55 -19.16 7.33
N GLY A 429 -8.58 -19.03 6.00
CA GLY A 429 -9.58 -19.68 5.16
C GLY A 429 -11.00 -19.12 5.28
N ASP A 430 -11.20 -18.01 5.99
CA ASP A 430 -12.53 -17.38 6.07
C ASP A 430 -12.95 -16.82 4.70
N THR A 431 -14.26 -16.78 4.51
CA THR A 431 -14.95 -16.32 3.29
C THR A 431 -15.49 -14.90 3.43
N LYS A 432 -15.25 -14.27 4.58
CA LYS A 432 -15.73 -12.92 4.91
C LYS A 432 -14.58 -11.93 4.89
N CYS A 433 -14.73 -10.87 4.11
CA CYS A 433 -13.82 -9.74 4.07
C CYS A 433 -14.41 -8.55 4.83
N LYS A 434 -13.67 -8.04 5.80
CA LYS A 434 -14.03 -6.88 6.61
C LYS A 434 -13.41 -5.61 6.04
N SER A 435 -14.01 -4.48 6.40
CA SER A 435 -13.42 -3.17 6.20
C SER A 435 -13.32 -2.42 7.53
N THR A 436 -12.20 -1.73 7.72
CA THR A 436 -11.85 -1.02 8.96
C THR A 436 -10.99 0.20 8.63
N PHE A 437 -11.17 1.29 9.36
CA PHE A 437 -10.40 2.51 9.26
C PHE A 437 -9.69 2.76 10.59
N HIS A 438 -8.36 2.67 10.57
CA HIS A 438 -7.50 2.92 11.70
C HIS A 438 -7.03 4.38 11.70
N VAL A 439 -7.98 5.27 12.01
CA VAL A 439 -7.76 6.71 12.25
C VAL A 439 -8.04 7.06 13.72
N ALA A 440 -7.92 8.32 14.11
CA ALA A 440 -8.11 8.74 15.52
C ALA A 440 -9.50 8.35 16.06
N ASN A 441 -10.53 8.59 15.26
CA ASN A 441 -11.89 8.11 15.50
C ASN A 441 -12.11 6.87 14.61
N GLY A 442 -11.60 5.72 15.05
CA GLY A 442 -11.66 4.49 14.26
C GLY A 442 -13.08 4.15 13.81
N ALA A 443 -13.19 3.54 12.62
CA ALA A 443 -14.46 3.13 12.04
C ALA A 443 -14.36 1.69 11.54
N GLY A 444 -15.38 0.87 11.70
CA GLY A 444 -15.33 -0.52 11.22
C GLY A 444 -16.71 -1.14 11.24
N SER A 445 -17.19 -1.55 10.07
CA SER A 445 -18.50 -2.17 9.94
C SER A 445 -18.46 -3.63 10.36
N SER A 446 -19.50 -4.09 11.05
CA SER A 446 -19.72 -5.53 11.27
C SER A 446 -20.24 -6.24 10.02
N ASP A 447 -20.81 -5.49 9.07
CA ASP A 447 -21.13 -6.02 7.74
C ASP A 447 -19.84 -6.31 6.97
N TRP A 448 -19.93 -7.25 6.03
CA TRP A 448 -18.77 -7.83 5.38
C TRP A 448 -19.04 -8.13 3.92
N PHE A 449 -17.98 -8.13 3.12
CA PHE A 449 -18.03 -8.53 1.71
C PHE A 449 -17.69 -10.00 1.57
N GLU A 450 -18.40 -10.71 0.70
CA GLU A 450 -18.00 -12.07 0.31
C GLU A 450 -16.59 -12.04 -0.32
N ARG A 451 -15.71 -12.90 0.16
CA ARG A 451 -14.38 -13.10 -0.40
C ARG A 451 -14.51 -13.60 -1.84
N PRO A 452 -13.89 -12.95 -2.84
CA PRO A 452 -13.96 -13.36 -4.23
C PRO A 452 -13.06 -14.58 -4.50
N VAL A 453 -13.49 -15.78 -4.08
CA VAL A 453 -12.68 -17.01 -4.13
C VAL A 453 -12.52 -17.56 -5.55
N THR A 454 -13.60 -17.60 -6.33
CA THR A 454 -13.62 -18.33 -7.61
C THR A 454 -13.59 -17.44 -8.85
N ALA A 455 -13.97 -16.17 -8.71
CA ALA A 455 -14.08 -15.22 -9.82
C ALA A 455 -13.47 -13.88 -9.45
N PHE A 456 -13.03 -13.13 -10.47
CA PHE A 456 -12.62 -11.75 -10.29
C PHE A 456 -13.83 -10.87 -9.97
N VAL A 457 -13.70 -10.05 -8.93
CA VAL A 457 -14.62 -8.98 -8.59
C VAL A 457 -14.05 -7.65 -9.05
N THR A 458 -14.92 -6.68 -9.34
CA THR A 458 -14.54 -5.28 -9.54
C THR A 458 -15.03 -4.46 -8.36
N VAL A 459 -14.17 -3.63 -7.77
CA VAL A 459 -14.48 -2.84 -6.57
C VAL A 459 -14.05 -1.41 -6.78
N ALA A 460 -14.95 -0.46 -6.50
CA ALA A 460 -14.63 0.96 -6.35
C ALA A 460 -14.51 1.33 -4.88
N VAL A 461 -13.44 2.05 -4.55
CA VAL A 461 -13.23 2.73 -3.28
C VAL A 461 -13.22 4.22 -3.54
N VAL A 462 -14.32 4.91 -3.22
CA VAL A 462 -14.50 6.33 -3.49
C VAL A 462 -14.31 7.11 -2.21
N PHE A 463 -13.23 7.90 -2.15
CA PHE A 463 -13.04 8.94 -1.14
C PHE A 463 -13.74 10.20 -1.66
N HIS A 464 -14.85 10.56 -1.01
CA HIS A 464 -15.66 11.70 -1.39
C HIS A 464 -15.51 12.83 -0.36
N GLY A 465 -14.71 13.83 -0.74
CA GLY A 465 -14.29 14.91 0.14
C GLY A 465 -15.41 15.87 0.51
N GLU A 466 -16.41 16.09 -0.35
CA GLU A 466 -17.52 17.01 -0.05
C GLU A 466 -18.41 16.48 1.09
N SER A 467 -18.73 15.19 1.09
CA SER A 467 -19.54 14.55 2.14
C SER A 467 -18.71 13.93 3.26
N ALA A 468 -17.38 14.06 3.23
CA ALA A 468 -16.47 13.45 4.20
C ALA A 468 -16.76 11.94 4.38
N SER A 469 -16.93 11.23 3.26
CA SER A 469 -17.32 9.82 3.24
C SER A 469 -16.39 8.96 2.40
N VAL A 470 -16.35 7.67 2.72
CA VAL A 470 -15.67 6.64 1.92
C VAL A 470 -16.67 5.56 1.56
N SER A 471 -16.87 5.34 0.26
CA SER A 471 -17.71 4.27 -0.26
C SER A 471 -16.85 3.10 -0.72
N ILE A 472 -17.19 1.88 -0.32
CA ILE A 472 -16.60 0.63 -0.82
C ILE A 472 -17.71 -0.15 -1.50
N LYS A 473 -17.68 -0.25 -2.83
CA LYS A 473 -18.76 -0.85 -3.62
C LYS A 473 -18.25 -1.91 -4.59
N VAL A 474 -18.86 -3.08 -4.56
CA VAL A 474 -18.72 -4.11 -5.59
C VAL A 474 -19.51 -3.67 -6.82
N LEU A 475 -18.84 -3.63 -7.96
CA LEU A 475 -19.35 -3.16 -9.24
C LEU A 475 -19.60 -4.30 -10.23
N PRO A 476 -20.39 -4.07 -11.29
CA PRO A 476 -20.52 -5.00 -12.40
C PRO A 476 -19.16 -5.45 -12.97
N SER A 477 -19.08 -6.71 -13.40
CA SER A 477 -17.83 -7.33 -13.84
C SER A 477 -17.30 -6.79 -15.17
N ASP A 478 -18.10 -6.03 -15.91
CA ASP A 478 -17.78 -5.35 -17.16
C ASP A 478 -17.47 -3.84 -17.00
N THR A 479 -17.41 -3.35 -15.75
CA THR A 479 -17.03 -1.96 -15.46
C THR A 479 -15.72 -1.59 -16.15
N ASP A 480 -15.76 -0.51 -16.94
CA ASP A 480 -14.59 0.00 -17.67
C ASP A 480 -13.64 0.79 -16.76
N PHE A 481 -12.35 0.69 -17.06
CA PHE A 481 -11.29 1.47 -16.43
C PHE A 481 -10.85 2.56 -17.41
N SER A 482 -11.80 3.33 -17.94
CA SER A 482 -11.57 4.37 -18.94
C SER A 482 -10.56 5.43 -18.47
N GLN A 483 -10.02 6.24 -19.39
CA GLN A 483 -9.12 7.34 -19.00
C GLN A 483 -9.81 8.42 -18.15
N GLY A 484 -11.14 8.46 -18.13
CA GLY A 484 -11.87 9.29 -17.18
C GLY A 484 -13.31 8.86 -16.98
N LEU A 485 -13.88 9.38 -15.90
CA LEU A 485 -15.24 9.08 -15.44
C LEU A 485 -16.03 10.39 -15.36
N ASP A 486 -17.31 10.33 -15.69
CA ASP A 486 -18.23 11.42 -15.37
C ASP A 486 -18.59 11.41 -13.88
N ASP A 487 -19.14 12.54 -13.42
CA ASP A 487 -19.43 12.72 -12.00
C ASP A 487 -20.63 11.88 -11.57
N GLU A 488 -21.61 11.73 -12.46
CA GLU A 488 -22.81 10.91 -12.25
C GLU A 488 -22.45 9.43 -11.99
N THR A 489 -21.45 8.90 -12.72
CA THR A 489 -20.94 7.54 -12.51
C THR A 489 -20.34 7.40 -11.11
N VAL A 490 -19.46 8.32 -10.72
CA VAL A 490 -18.81 8.26 -9.39
C VAL A 490 -19.84 8.44 -8.27
N GLU A 491 -20.80 9.36 -8.42
CA GLU A 491 -21.90 9.57 -7.48
C GLU A 491 -22.77 8.31 -7.31
N SER A 492 -23.02 7.56 -8.40
CA SER A 492 -23.74 6.28 -8.34
C SER A 492 -23.00 5.18 -7.54
N TRP A 493 -21.69 5.34 -7.37
CA TRP A 493 -20.87 4.46 -6.54
C TRP A 493 -20.84 4.90 -5.08
N VAL A 494 -21.16 6.16 -4.77
CA VAL A 494 -21.28 6.68 -3.41
C VAL A 494 -22.68 6.43 -2.84
N ARG A 495 -23.72 6.80 -3.61
CA ARG A 495 -25.12 6.72 -3.19
C ARG A 495 -25.76 5.51 -3.84
N ASP A 496 -26.00 4.44 -3.09
CA ASP A 496 -26.73 3.30 -3.63
C ASP A 496 -28.23 3.60 -3.69
N THR A 497 -28.71 3.92 -4.88
CA THR A 497 -30.12 4.22 -5.14
C THR A 497 -30.92 3.01 -5.62
N HIS A 498 -30.29 1.84 -5.78
CA HIS A 498 -30.89 0.71 -6.50
C HIS A 498 -30.98 -0.60 -5.71
N ASP A 499 -30.14 -0.85 -4.70
CA ASP A 499 -30.19 -2.09 -3.92
C ASP A 499 -29.92 -1.87 -2.41
N THR A 500 -30.83 -1.14 -1.75
CA THR A 500 -30.71 -0.78 -0.32
C THR A 500 -30.63 -1.99 0.61
N GLU A 501 -30.97 -3.20 0.16
CA GLU A 501 -30.88 -4.44 0.95
C GLU A 501 -29.45 -4.99 1.07
N LYS A 502 -28.53 -4.57 0.18
CA LYS A 502 -27.11 -4.97 0.18
C LYS A 502 -26.14 -3.83 0.45
N SER A 503 -26.66 -2.70 0.92
CA SER A 503 -25.90 -1.51 1.29
C SER A 503 -25.94 -1.30 2.80
N SER A 504 -24.81 -0.92 3.39
CA SER A 504 -24.68 -0.61 4.82
C SER A 504 -24.18 0.82 4.99
N LEU A 505 -24.69 1.53 5.99
CA LEU A 505 -24.18 2.84 6.40
C LEU A 505 -23.51 2.73 7.76
N PHE A 506 -22.23 3.08 7.81
CA PHE A 506 -21.48 3.26 9.04
C PHE A 506 -21.23 4.75 9.30
N GLN A 507 -21.84 5.29 10.35
CA GLN A 507 -21.57 6.66 10.79
C GLN A 507 -20.53 6.67 11.90
N VAL A 508 -19.43 7.40 11.69
CA VAL A 508 -18.44 7.63 12.75
C VAL A 508 -19.03 8.59 13.77
N ALA A 509 -19.04 8.19 15.04
CA ALA A 509 -19.45 9.07 16.12
C ALA A 509 -18.48 10.27 16.19
N GLY A 510 -19.02 11.48 16.00
CA GLY A 510 -18.26 12.73 15.98
C GLY A 510 -17.74 13.20 17.34
#